data_AF-A0A9Q0YQS9-F1
#
_entry.id   AF-A0A9Q0YQS9-F1
#
_cell.length_a   1.000
_cell.length_b   1.000
_cell.length_c   1.000
_cell.angle_alpha   90.00
_cell.angle_beta   90.00
_cell.angle_gamma   90.00
#
_symmetry.space_group_name_H-M   'P 1'
#
loop_
_entity.id
_entity.type
_entity.pdbx_description
1 polymer ?
#
loop_
_entity_poly.entity_id
_entity_poly.type
_entity_poly.pdbx_seq_one_letter_code
_entity_poly.pdbx_strand_id
1 'polypeptide(L)'
;MRIFSSRMRDLYAGDTFGSHLSTGKMFTQLRNETRRNALVYFTIIPSFELIIKSIYTFFSNFEDKSYDDWSVRFDIFATELKASKERSYFVKYMHEEIAKSFKTIKDHCQIPYTQWIRRPDKSHRMKERWEMTQSVFRKVFWPLVGFSNFLVINYFNVCNSICVEVIFTTFVTFLEWLAWTQCQRFFNDYVDTEYEEDEVEHMRETIEIVSSALGKFMDGFYTVVNFFTTIGGEIIRLMKLGRAKDQELRTHFEVFKEKAKDIKRSCRNIIGIVPNIKSDFVAIPTEDKERLYVHKRVQEIKNSFLHMNPEMSNVTAFVLDKCSLTNFSFEHSHVNVEY
;
A
#
# COMPACT_ATOMS: atom_id res chain seq x y z
N MET A 1 -9.84 4.23 0.06
CA MET A 1 -8.64 5.00 -0.36
C MET A 1 -7.74 5.48 0.76
N ARG A 2 -8.21 6.27 1.73
CA ARG A 2 -7.33 6.74 2.81
C ARG A 2 -6.65 5.60 3.59
N ILE A 3 -7.39 4.54 3.90
CA ILE A 3 -6.83 3.33 4.54
C ILE A 3 -5.75 2.70 3.65
N PHE A 4 -6.03 2.53 2.34
CA PHE A 4 -5.09 1.97 1.38
C PHE A 4 -3.79 2.77 1.33
N SER A 5 -3.86 4.09 1.16
CA SER A 5 -2.67 4.94 1.05
C SER A 5 -1.86 4.97 2.36
N SER A 6 -2.53 5.04 3.51
CA SER A 6 -1.88 4.99 4.83
C SER A 6 -1.13 3.68 5.03
N ARG A 7 -1.76 2.54 4.71
CA ARG A 7 -1.11 1.22 4.83
C ARG A 7 0.06 1.04 3.89
N MET A 8 -0.04 1.58 2.67
CA MET A 8 1.11 1.60 1.77
C MET A 8 2.26 2.42 2.37
N ARG A 9 1.99 3.58 2.97
CA ARG A 9 3.03 4.36 3.67
C ARG A 9 3.64 3.59 4.84
N ASP A 10 2.82 2.99 5.69
CA ASP A 10 3.28 2.21 6.85
C ASP A 10 4.24 1.08 6.40
N LEU A 11 3.90 0.38 5.31
CA LEU A 11 4.71 -0.71 4.73
C LEU A 11 6.12 -0.29 4.29
N TYR A 12 6.35 1.00 4.03
CA TYR A 12 7.67 1.52 3.65
C TYR A 12 8.28 2.47 4.67
N ALA A 13 7.68 2.63 5.85
CA ALA A 13 8.26 3.41 6.94
C ALA A 13 9.38 2.65 7.68
N GLY A 14 9.40 1.31 7.62
CA GLY A 14 10.43 0.47 8.24
C GLY A 14 11.53 0.02 7.28
N ASP A 15 12.67 -0.38 7.85
CA ASP A 15 13.85 -0.88 7.13
C ASP A 15 13.54 -2.13 6.26
N THR A 16 14.46 -2.46 5.35
CA THR A 16 14.33 -3.61 4.43
C THR A 16 14.48 -4.93 5.18
N PHE A 17 13.66 -5.93 4.83
CA PHE A 17 13.72 -7.29 5.39
C PHE A 17 15.15 -7.85 5.42
N GLY A 18 15.45 -8.64 6.46
CA GLY A 18 16.70 -9.39 6.58
C GLY A 18 17.02 -10.21 5.32
N SER A 19 18.16 -9.92 4.68
CA SER A 19 18.47 -10.36 3.31
C SER A 19 18.94 -11.81 3.15
N HIS A 20 19.08 -12.56 4.25
CA HIS A 20 19.94 -13.74 4.28
C HIS A 20 19.21 -15.07 3.95
N LEU A 21 17.89 -15.14 4.10
CA LEU A 21 17.11 -16.36 3.84
C LEU A 21 16.26 -16.29 2.56
N SER A 22 16.01 -17.43 1.93
CA SER A 22 15.21 -17.53 0.69
C SER A 22 13.79 -16.99 0.85
N THR A 23 13.24 -17.09 2.06
CA THR A 23 11.92 -16.55 2.43
C THR A 23 11.94 -15.02 2.49
N GLY A 24 12.94 -14.40 3.14
CA GLY A 24 13.11 -12.93 3.15
C GLY A 24 13.27 -12.34 1.75
N LYS A 25 13.94 -13.04 0.83
CA LYS A 25 14.01 -12.64 -0.59
C LYS A 25 12.64 -12.64 -1.28
N MET A 26 11.78 -13.63 -1.03
CA MET A 26 10.42 -13.67 -1.58
C MET A 26 9.57 -12.51 -1.06
N PHE A 27 9.61 -12.23 0.24
CA PHE A 27 8.87 -11.10 0.82
C PHE A 27 9.38 -9.75 0.35
N THR A 28 10.70 -9.59 0.19
CA THR A 28 11.29 -8.40 -0.43
C THR A 28 10.78 -8.20 -1.87
N GLN A 29 10.72 -9.27 -2.66
CA GLN A 29 10.17 -9.21 -4.03
C GLN A 29 8.69 -8.80 -4.03
N LEU A 30 7.88 -9.41 -3.17
CA LEU A 30 6.47 -9.07 -3.03
C LEU A 30 6.29 -7.62 -2.57
N ARG A 31 7.09 -7.13 -1.61
CA ARG A 31 7.03 -5.74 -1.14
C ARG A 31 7.39 -4.78 -2.25
N ASN A 32 8.39 -5.10 -3.07
CA ASN A 32 8.76 -4.30 -4.24
C ASN A 32 7.71 -4.34 -5.36
N GLU A 33 7.00 -5.45 -5.52
CA GLU A 33 5.89 -5.56 -6.46
C GLU A 33 4.66 -4.75 -6.00
N THR A 34 4.31 -4.85 -4.71
CA THR A 34 3.28 -4.01 -4.08
C THR A 34 3.61 -2.53 -4.24
N ARG A 35 4.89 -2.15 -4.07
CA ARG A 35 5.39 -0.77 -4.22
C ARG A 35 5.12 -0.25 -5.61
N ARG A 36 5.58 -1.00 -6.62
CA ARG A 36 5.42 -0.66 -8.04
C ARG A 36 3.95 -0.51 -8.41
N ASN A 37 3.08 -1.41 -7.95
CA ASN A 37 1.64 -1.29 -8.21
C ASN A 37 1.00 -0.09 -7.50
N ALA A 38 1.43 0.26 -6.29
CA ALA A 38 0.99 1.49 -5.62
C ALA A 38 1.41 2.76 -6.36
N LEU A 39 2.61 2.80 -6.95
CA LEU A 39 3.06 3.94 -7.78
C LEU A 39 2.23 4.08 -9.07
N VAL A 40 1.83 2.95 -9.69
CA VAL A 40 0.86 2.97 -10.80
C VAL A 40 -0.47 3.53 -10.33
N TYR A 41 -0.95 3.09 -9.16
CA TYR A 41 -2.20 3.60 -8.58
C TYR A 41 -2.14 5.11 -8.32
N PHE A 42 -1.03 5.59 -7.74
CA PHE A 42 -0.80 7.01 -7.48
C PHE A 42 -0.97 7.86 -8.75
N THR A 43 -0.45 7.37 -9.87
CA THR A 43 -0.54 8.04 -11.19
C THR A 43 -1.99 8.20 -11.67
N ILE A 44 -2.89 7.27 -11.32
CA ILE A 44 -4.28 7.32 -11.78
C ILE A 44 -5.25 8.00 -10.81
N ILE A 45 -4.84 8.32 -9.57
CA ILE A 45 -5.68 9.05 -8.58
C ILE A 45 -6.29 10.35 -9.16
N PRO A 46 -5.56 11.18 -9.93
CA PRO A 46 -6.16 12.37 -10.54
C PRO A 46 -7.37 12.08 -11.42
N SER A 47 -7.43 10.90 -12.06
CA SER A 47 -8.59 10.51 -12.86
C SER A 47 -9.84 10.22 -12.02
N PHE A 48 -9.68 9.65 -10.82
CA PHE A 48 -10.78 9.53 -9.86
C PHE A 48 -11.28 10.92 -9.42
N GLU A 49 -10.35 11.82 -9.07
CA GLU A 49 -10.66 13.19 -8.67
C GLU A 49 -11.45 13.93 -9.76
N LEU A 50 -11.08 13.74 -11.03
CA LEU A 50 -11.79 14.25 -12.21
C LEU A 50 -13.24 13.78 -12.28
N ILE A 51 -13.51 12.49 -11.99
CA ILE A 51 -14.88 11.96 -11.98
C ILE A 51 -15.71 12.59 -10.85
N ILE A 52 -15.15 12.67 -9.64
CA ILE A 52 -15.84 13.30 -8.51
C ILE A 52 -16.11 14.79 -8.75
N LYS A 53 -15.17 15.51 -9.37
CA LYS A 53 -15.38 16.90 -9.81
C LYS A 53 -16.49 17.00 -10.85
N SER A 54 -16.61 16.03 -11.76
CA SER A 54 -17.70 16.02 -12.75
C SER A 54 -19.08 15.92 -12.07
N ILE A 55 -19.23 15.10 -11.04
CA ILE A 55 -20.46 15.03 -10.24
C ILE A 55 -20.73 16.36 -9.52
N TYR A 56 -19.70 16.92 -8.88
CA TYR A 56 -19.81 18.20 -8.18
C TYR A 56 -20.27 19.33 -9.11
N THR A 57 -19.66 19.43 -10.30
CA THR A 57 -20.00 20.43 -11.31
C THR A 57 -21.43 20.23 -11.82
N PHE A 58 -21.84 18.99 -12.10
CA PHE A 58 -23.22 18.69 -12.50
C PHE A 58 -24.23 19.22 -11.47
N PHE A 59 -24.06 18.88 -10.19
CA PHE A 59 -24.98 19.33 -9.14
C PHE A 59 -24.88 20.82 -8.81
N SER A 60 -23.79 21.50 -9.17
CA SER A 60 -23.67 22.95 -9.01
C SER A 60 -24.65 23.72 -9.91
N ASN A 61 -25.19 23.07 -10.94
CA ASN A 61 -26.22 23.68 -11.78
C ASN A 61 -27.61 23.77 -11.13
N PHE A 62 -27.83 23.17 -9.97
CA PHE A 62 -29.17 23.11 -9.35
C PHE A 62 -29.31 24.01 -8.11
N GLU A 63 -28.21 24.51 -7.54
CA GLU A 63 -28.24 25.28 -6.29
C GLU A 63 -28.86 26.67 -6.50
N ASP A 64 -28.37 27.40 -7.51
CA ASP A 64 -28.73 28.81 -7.72
C ASP A 64 -29.59 29.05 -8.98
N LYS A 65 -29.84 28.01 -9.78
CA LYS A 65 -30.57 28.16 -11.05
C LYS A 65 -32.05 27.88 -10.87
N SER A 66 -32.87 28.55 -11.69
CA SER A 66 -34.28 28.22 -11.85
C SER A 66 -34.47 27.02 -12.78
N TYR A 67 -35.64 26.40 -12.76
CA TYR A 67 -36.02 25.38 -13.75
C TYR A 67 -35.91 25.92 -15.18
N ASP A 68 -36.32 27.16 -15.40
CA ASP A 68 -36.32 27.77 -16.73
C ASP A 68 -34.88 27.94 -17.24
N ASP A 69 -33.94 28.39 -16.40
CA ASP A 69 -32.51 28.47 -16.75
C ASP A 69 -31.87 27.11 -17.03
N TRP A 70 -32.28 26.10 -16.26
CA TRP A 70 -31.77 24.74 -16.40
C TRP A 70 -32.29 24.06 -17.66
N SER A 71 -33.59 24.20 -17.95
CA SER A 71 -34.26 23.57 -19.09
C SER A 71 -33.74 24.06 -20.45
N VAL A 72 -33.25 25.30 -20.52
CA VAL A 72 -32.64 25.88 -21.74
C VAL A 72 -31.25 25.28 -22.03
N ARG A 73 -30.56 24.72 -21.04
CA ARG A 73 -29.18 24.16 -21.17
C ARG A 73 -29.16 22.63 -21.17
N PHE A 74 -30.31 22.02 -21.41
CA PHE A 74 -30.51 20.60 -21.18
C PHE A 74 -29.65 19.70 -22.10
N ASP A 75 -29.43 20.14 -23.34
CA ASP A 75 -28.55 19.51 -24.33
C ASP A 75 -27.07 19.53 -23.91
N ILE A 76 -26.62 20.63 -23.31
CA ILE A 76 -25.28 20.77 -22.75
C ILE A 76 -25.09 19.76 -21.61
N PHE A 77 -26.05 19.65 -20.70
CA PHE A 77 -25.98 18.68 -19.59
C PHE A 77 -25.97 17.24 -20.08
N ALA A 78 -26.79 16.90 -21.08
CA ALA A 78 -26.79 15.57 -21.68
C ALA A 78 -25.42 15.23 -22.28
N THR A 79 -24.78 16.18 -22.96
CA THR A 79 -23.44 16.03 -23.54
C THR A 79 -22.37 15.86 -22.45
N GLU A 80 -22.42 16.67 -21.39
CA GLU A 80 -21.48 16.57 -20.26
C GLU A 80 -21.62 15.25 -19.50
N LEU A 81 -22.85 14.76 -19.30
CA LEU A 81 -23.12 13.48 -18.65
C LEU A 81 -22.65 12.31 -19.50
N LYS A 82 -22.86 12.36 -20.83
CA LYS A 82 -22.32 11.35 -21.76
C LYS A 82 -20.79 11.30 -21.68
N ALA A 83 -20.12 12.45 -21.76
CA ALA A 83 -18.67 12.51 -21.66
C ALA A 83 -18.17 12.03 -20.28
N SER A 84 -18.88 12.36 -19.19
CA SER A 84 -18.54 11.90 -17.84
C SER A 84 -18.73 10.40 -17.67
N LYS A 85 -19.78 9.83 -18.27
CA LYS A 85 -20.01 8.38 -18.34
C LYS A 85 -18.84 7.69 -19.03
N GLU A 86 -18.47 8.14 -20.22
CA GLU A 86 -17.38 7.57 -21.00
C GLU A 86 -16.04 7.62 -20.25
N ARG A 87 -15.72 8.78 -19.64
CA ARG A 87 -14.55 8.90 -18.75
C ARG A 87 -14.61 7.93 -17.58
N SER A 88 -15.77 7.83 -16.90
CA SER A 88 -15.93 6.98 -15.73
C SER A 88 -15.71 5.49 -16.06
N TYR A 89 -16.09 5.04 -17.26
CA TYR A 89 -15.81 3.67 -17.70
C TYR A 89 -14.33 3.39 -17.87
N PHE A 90 -13.59 4.31 -18.51
CA PHE A 90 -12.14 4.13 -18.64
C PHE A 90 -11.44 4.19 -17.28
N VAL A 91 -11.80 5.14 -16.42
CA VAL A 91 -11.25 5.23 -15.05
C VAL A 91 -11.53 3.97 -14.24
N LYS A 92 -12.75 3.43 -14.35
CA LYS A 92 -13.13 2.17 -13.71
C LYS A 92 -12.22 1.04 -14.17
N TYR A 93 -12.03 0.91 -15.47
CA TYR A 93 -11.18 -0.11 -16.05
C TYR A 93 -9.73 0.00 -15.55
N MET A 94 -9.16 1.21 -15.48
CA MET A 94 -7.83 1.42 -14.93
C MET A 94 -7.72 0.93 -13.47
N HIS A 95 -8.71 1.25 -12.63
CA HIS A 95 -8.71 0.80 -11.24
C HIS A 95 -8.93 -0.72 -11.12
N GLU A 96 -9.76 -1.34 -11.97
CA GLU A 96 -9.95 -2.80 -12.02
C GLU A 96 -8.66 -3.52 -12.38
N GLU A 97 -7.93 -3.05 -13.40
CA GLU A 97 -6.67 -3.67 -13.84
C GLU A 97 -5.59 -3.61 -12.75
N ILE A 98 -5.52 -2.53 -11.98
CA ILE A 98 -4.58 -2.44 -10.86
C ILE A 98 -5.05 -3.29 -9.67
N ALA A 99 -6.36 -3.32 -9.38
CA ALA A 99 -6.92 -4.16 -8.32
C ALA A 99 -6.65 -5.65 -8.58
N LYS A 100 -6.66 -6.10 -9.85
CA LYS A 100 -6.24 -7.46 -10.23
C LYS A 100 -4.80 -7.75 -9.80
N SER A 101 -3.87 -6.81 -10.02
CA SER A 101 -2.47 -6.97 -9.58
C SER A 101 -2.35 -7.12 -8.06
N PHE A 102 -3.10 -6.34 -7.27
CA PHE A 102 -3.13 -6.48 -5.82
C PHE A 102 -3.76 -7.81 -5.36
N LYS A 103 -4.75 -8.33 -6.09
CA LYS A 103 -5.31 -9.67 -5.83
C LYS A 103 -4.26 -10.75 -6.09
N THR A 104 -3.53 -10.67 -7.20
CA THR A 104 -2.43 -11.60 -7.50
C THR A 104 -1.34 -11.54 -6.43
N ILE A 105 -0.96 -10.34 -5.97
CA ILE A 105 0.00 -10.19 -4.86
C ILE A 105 -0.52 -10.85 -3.59
N LYS A 106 -1.80 -10.66 -3.24
CA LYS A 106 -2.42 -11.32 -2.09
C LYS A 106 -2.34 -12.84 -2.20
N ASP A 107 -2.71 -13.38 -3.36
CA ASP A 107 -2.66 -14.83 -3.63
C ASP A 107 -1.21 -15.35 -3.55
N HIS A 108 -0.24 -14.60 -4.09
CA HIS A 108 1.18 -14.92 -4.00
C HIS A 108 1.74 -14.80 -2.58
N CYS A 109 1.22 -13.90 -1.73
CA CYS A 109 1.65 -13.79 -0.33
C CYS A 109 1.17 -14.97 0.52
N GLN A 110 0.02 -15.56 0.17
CA GLN A 110 -0.53 -16.70 0.90
C GLN A 110 0.39 -17.92 0.83
N ILE A 111 1.11 -18.12 -0.29
CA ILE A 111 1.97 -19.28 -0.49
C ILE A 111 3.21 -19.26 0.44
N PRO A 112 4.08 -18.22 0.42
CA PRO A 112 5.18 -18.08 1.38
C PRO A 112 4.69 -18.07 2.82
N TYR A 113 3.57 -17.39 3.11
CA TYR A 113 3.01 -17.38 4.46
C TYR A 113 2.63 -18.80 4.94
N THR A 114 1.95 -19.58 4.10
CA THR A 114 1.59 -20.98 4.45
C THR A 114 2.83 -21.85 4.59
N GLN A 115 3.85 -21.66 3.74
CA GLN A 115 5.14 -22.35 3.88
C GLN A 115 5.87 -21.95 5.16
N TRP A 116 5.74 -20.69 5.56
CA TRP A 116 6.38 -20.11 6.73
C TRP A 116 5.70 -20.57 8.03
N ILE A 117 4.36 -20.49 8.15
CA ILE A 117 3.61 -21.06 9.29
C ILE A 117 3.88 -22.56 9.45
N ARG A 118 4.07 -23.29 8.34
CA ARG A 118 4.41 -24.73 8.35
C ARG A 118 5.85 -25.03 8.78
N ARG A 119 6.65 -24.02 9.11
CA ARG A 119 7.95 -24.16 9.78
C ARG A 119 7.89 -23.87 11.30
N PRO A 120 6.84 -24.24 12.07
CA PRO A 120 6.81 -23.92 13.51
C PRO A 120 7.94 -24.65 14.24
N ASP A 121 8.40 -25.76 13.66
CA ASP A 121 9.51 -26.56 14.12
C ASP A 121 10.86 -25.80 14.04
N LYS A 122 11.01 -24.70 13.29
CA LYS A 122 12.27 -23.93 13.32
C LYS A 122 12.31 -22.91 14.44
N SER A 123 11.31 -22.05 14.58
CA SER A 123 11.30 -21.04 15.66
C SER A 123 11.13 -21.69 17.03
N HIS A 124 10.29 -22.72 17.17
CA HIS A 124 10.19 -23.50 18.41
C HIS A 124 11.51 -24.18 18.76
N ARG A 125 12.18 -24.86 17.79
CA ARG A 125 13.49 -25.48 18.07
C ARG A 125 14.59 -24.47 18.34
N MET A 126 14.56 -23.28 17.74
CA MET A 126 15.54 -22.22 18.02
C MET A 126 15.31 -21.62 19.40
N LYS A 127 14.05 -21.40 19.80
CA LYS A 127 13.68 -21.01 21.16
C LYS A 127 14.12 -22.06 22.18
N GLU A 128 13.78 -23.33 21.97
CA GLU A 128 14.19 -24.44 22.83
C GLU A 128 15.72 -24.58 22.89
N ARG A 129 16.44 -24.43 21.76
CA ARG A 129 17.91 -24.44 21.74
C ARG A 129 18.48 -23.25 22.50
N TRP A 130 17.89 -22.08 22.38
CA TRP A 130 18.32 -20.90 23.13
C TRP A 130 18.09 -21.08 24.63
N GLU A 131 16.91 -21.52 25.05
CA GLU A 131 16.58 -21.83 26.45
C GLU A 131 17.49 -22.93 27.00
N MET A 132 17.74 -24.00 26.23
CA MET A 132 18.69 -25.04 26.59
C MET A 132 20.10 -24.48 26.78
N THR A 133 20.57 -23.65 25.84
CA THR A 133 21.89 -23.00 25.89
C THR A 133 22.00 -22.12 27.12
N GLN A 134 21.02 -21.25 27.39
CA GLN A 134 20.96 -20.47 28.62
C GLN A 134 20.99 -21.35 29.88
N SER A 135 20.27 -22.47 29.87
CA SER A 135 20.22 -23.39 31.01
C SER A 135 21.57 -24.09 31.26
N VAL A 136 22.27 -24.52 30.20
CA VAL A 136 23.60 -25.16 30.28
C VAL A 136 24.61 -24.15 30.82
N PHE A 137 24.58 -22.91 30.34
CA PHE A 137 25.44 -21.85 30.85
C PHE A 137 25.22 -21.59 32.34
N ARG A 138 23.96 -21.46 32.75
CA ARG A 138 23.59 -21.20 34.15
C ARG A 138 23.97 -22.35 35.08
N LYS A 139 23.84 -23.60 34.63
CA LYS A 139 24.02 -24.80 35.46
C LYS A 139 25.42 -25.38 35.44
N VAL A 140 26.18 -25.22 34.35
CA VAL A 140 27.45 -25.92 34.13
C VAL A 140 28.59 -24.93 33.99
N PHE A 141 28.45 -23.92 33.13
CA PHE A 141 29.56 -23.02 32.80
C PHE A 141 29.91 -22.07 33.94
N TRP A 142 28.94 -21.32 34.47
CA TRP A 142 29.18 -20.38 35.59
C TRP A 142 29.73 -21.08 36.86
N PRO A 143 29.22 -22.25 37.26
CA PRO A 143 29.83 -23.01 38.36
C PRO A 143 31.24 -23.50 38.07
N LEU A 144 31.56 -23.92 36.84
CA LEU A 144 32.92 -24.33 36.46
C LEU A 144 33.91 -23.16 36.46
N VAL A 145 33.50 -21.98 36.00
CA VAL A 145 34.29 -20.74 36.10
C VAL A 145 34.48 -20.33 37.56
N GLY A 146 33.43 -20.45 38.40
CA GLY A 146 33.54 -20.22 39.83
C GLY A 146 34.49 -21.20 40.52
N PHE A 147 34.42 -22.49 40.15
CA PHE A 147 35.26 -23.56 40.69
C PHE A 147 36.72 -23.45 40.21
N SER A 148 36.96 -23.07 38.95
CA SER A 148 38.30 -22.83 38.42
C SER A 148 38.95 -21.64 39.11
N ASN A 149 38.22 -20.53 39.32
CA ASN A 149 38.71 -19.40 40.11
C ASN A 149 39.00 -19.79 41.56
N PHE A 150 38.15 -20.62 42.19
CA PHE A 150 38.40 -21.16 43.52
C PHE A 150 39.66 -22.04 43.58
N LEU A 151 39.86 -22.92 42.59
CA LEU A 151 41.05 -23.76 42.49
C LEU A 151 42.31 -22.93 42.27
N VAL A 152 42.28 -21.93 41.39
CA VAL A 152 43.42 -21.01 41.20
C VAL A 152 43.78 -20.33 42.51
N ILE A 153 42.81 -19.76 43.23
CA ILE A 153 43.05 -19.07 44.51
C ILE A 153 43.67 -20.03 45.55
N ASN A 154 43.24 -21.29 45.61
CA ASN A 154 43.72 -22.23 46.63
C ASN A 154 45.00 -23.00 46.26
N TYR A 155 45.18 -23.39 44.99
CA TYR A 155 46.41 -24.08 44.51
C TYR A 155 47.59 -23.12 44.36
N PHE A 156 47.35 -21.81 44.21
CA PHE A 156 48.40 -20.79 44.15
C PHE A 156 49.30 -20.77 45.38
N ASN A 157 48.77 -21.13 46.55
CA ASN A 157 49.54 -21.16 47.79
C ASN A 157 50.59 -22.29 47.81
N VAL A 158 50.59 -23.21 46.85
CA VAL A 158 51.43 -24.43 46.88
C VAL A 158 52.49 -24.46 45.77
N CYS A 159 52.22 -23.93 44.58
CA CYS A 159 53.11 -24.04 43.41
C CYS A 159 53.44 -22.66 42.81
N ASN A 160 54.55 -22.07 43.26
CA ASN A 160 55.00 -20.72 42.96
C ASN A 160 55.61 -20.57 41.53
N SER A 161 54.90 -21.00 40.48
CA SER A 161 55.40 -20.97 39.09
C SER A 161 54.53 -20.09 38.19
N ILE A 162 55.07 -18.94 37.80
CA ILE A 162 54.48 -17.92 36.91
C ILE A 162 53.94 -18.53 35.60
N CYS A 163 54.54 -19.62 35.11
CA CYS A 163 54.10 -20.29 33.89
C CYS A 163 52.71 -20.95 34.01
N VAL A 164 52.32 -21.42 35.20
CA VAL A 164 51.02 -22.07 35.42
C VAL A 164 49.90 -21.04 35.42
N GLU A 165 50.15 -19.85 35.95
CA GLU A 165 49.20 -18.74 35.99
C GLU A 165 48.78 -18.29 34.60
N VAL A 166 49.77 -18.02 33.73
CA VAL A 166 49.53 -17.51 32.38
C VAL A 166 48.78 -18.55 31.54
N ILE A 167 49.17 -19.83 31.62
CA ILE A 167 48.50 -20.91 30.86
C ILE A 167 47.06 -21.11 31.34
N PHE A 168 46.82 -21.04 32.65
CA PHE A 168 45.48 -21.26 33.19
C PHE A 168 44.53 -20.10 32.91
N THR A 169 44.97 -18.85 33.10
CA THR A 169 44.14 -17.66 32.77
C THR A 169 43.86 -17.56 31.28
N THR A 170 44.85 -17.84 30.42
CA THR A 170 44.61 -17.89 28.96
C THR A 170 43.65 -19.01 28.57
N PHE A 171 43.71 -20.17 29.22
CA PHE A 171 42.77 -21.26 28.97
C PHE A 171 41.34 -20.92 29.42
N VAL A 172 41.14 -20.33 30.61
CA VAL A 172 39.82 -19.93 31.11
C VAL A 172 39.21 -18.84 30.23
N THR A 173 39.96 -17.79 29.92
CA THR A 173 39.49 -16.69 29.04
C THR A 173 39.19 -17.18 27.62
N PHE A 174 39.95 -18.15 27.10
CA PHE A 174 39.67 -18.78 25.82
C PHE A 174 38.36 -19.59 25.84
N LEU A 175 38.10 -20.35 26.91
CA LEU A 175 36.84 -21.08 27.07
C LEU A 175 35.65 -20.12 27.23
N GLU A 176 35.79 -19.03 27.98
CA GLU A 176 34.78 -17.97 28.09
C GLU A 176 34.48 -17.31 26.75
N TRP A 177 35.51 -17.02 25.96
CA TRP A 177 35.35 -16.44 24.64
C TRP A 177 34.65 -17.40 23.66
N LEU A 178 35.03 -18.68 23.63
CA LEU A 178 34.34 -19.69 22.80
C LEU A 178 32.88 -19.86 23.20
N ALA A 179 32.62 -19.89 24.51
CA ALA A 179 31.29 -20.01 25.07
C ALA A 179 30.43 -18.78 24.70
N TRP A 180 30.96 -17.58 24.88
CA TRP A 180 30.29 -16.32 24.52
C TRP A 180 30.00 -16.23 23.02
N THR A 181 30.98 -16.52 22.17
CA THR A 181 30.81 -16.45 20.70
C THR A 181 29.78 -17.45 20.18
N GLN A 182 29.69 -18.64 20.77
CA GLN A 182 28.69 -19.64 20.39
C GLN A 182 27.28 -19.25 20.87
N CYS A 183 27.15 -18.70 22.09
CA CYS A 183 25.91 -18.09 22.58
C CYS A 183 25.44 -16.92 21.71
N GLN A 184 26.35 -16.02 21.36
CA GLN A 184 26.05 -14.86 20.53
C GLN A 184 25.49 -15.29 19.17
N ARG A 185 26.05 -16.36 18.58
CA ARG A 185 25.53 -16.92 17.32
C ARG A 185 24.10 -17.45 17.47
N PHE A 186 23.82 -18.24 18.51
CA PHE A 186 22.47 -18.76 18.73
C PHE A 186 21.44 -17.67 19.06
N PHE A 187 21.87 -16.66 19.83
CA PHE A 187 21.03 -15.50 20.13
C PHE A 187 20.70 -14.72 18.85
N ASN A 188 21.71 -14.41 18.03
CA ASN A 188 21.51 -13.73 16.76
C ASN A 188 20.59 -14.53 15.84
N ASP A 189 20.82 -15.85 15.68
CA ASP A 189 19.95 -16.72 14.86
C ASP A 189 18.49 -16.75 15.36
N TYR A 190 18.28 -16.71 16.69
CA TYR A 190 16.95 -16.65 17.29
C TYR A 190 16.27 -15.29 17.05
N VAL A 191 16.97 -14.18 17.33
CA VAL A 191 16.47 -12.82 17.11
C VAL A 191 16.14 -12.58 15.63
N ASP A 192 17.01 -13.03 14.72
CA ASP A 192 16.77 -12.95 13.27
C ASP A 192 15.51 -13.73 12.86
N THR A 193 15.26 -14.88 13.49
CA THR A 193 14.05 -15.67 13.21
C THR A 193 12.79 -14.99 13.75
N GLU A 194 12.83 -14.47 14.99
CA GLU A 194 11.70 -13.76 15.62
C GLU A 194 11.32 -12.51 14.82
N TYR A 195 12.33 -11.73 14.42
CA TYR A 195 12.16 -10.54 13.59
C TYR A 195 11.55 -10.86 12.21
N GLU A 196 11.96 -11.97 11.57
CA GLU A 196 11.35 -12.43 10.33
C GLU A 196 9.87 -12.83 10.51
N GLU A 197 9.48 -13.41 11.66
CA GLU A 197 8.07 -13.78 11.94
C GLU A 197 7.16 -12.54 11.89
N ASP A 198 7.55 -11.51 12.63
CA ASP A 198 6.78 -10.26 12.77
C ASP A 198 6.68 -9.52 11.43
N GLU A 199 7.77 -9.47 10.67
CA GLU A 199 7.80 -8.82 9.36
C GLU A 199 6.88 -9.51 8.33
N VAL A 200 6.86 -10.85 8.33
CA VAL A 200 6.01 -11.66 7.45
C VAL A 200 4.54 -11.46 7.78
N GLU A 201 4.20 -11.49 9.06
CA GLU A 201 2.81 -11.31 9.50
C GLU A 201 2.33 -9.88 9.21
N HIS A 202 3.15 -8.88 9.51
CA HIS A 202 2.85 -7.48 9.21
C HIS A 202 2.59 -7.25 7.72
N MET A 203 3.40 -7.87 6.85
CA MET A 203 3.22 -7.77 5.40
C MET A 203 1.92 -8.44 4.93
N ARG A 204 1.61 -9.63 5.45
CA ARG A 204 0.36 -10.33 5.14
C ARG A 204 -0.86 -9.51 5.54
N GLU A 205 -0.88 -9.01 6.77
CA GLU A 205 -1.96 -8.16 7.29
C GLU A 205 -2.11 -6.89 6.46
N THR A 206 -1.00 -6.25 6.12
CA THR A 206 -1.00 -5.04 5.30
C THR A 206 -1.63 -5.29 3.93
N ILE A 207 -1.25 -6.38 3.26
CA ILE A 207 -1.78 -6.73 1.94
C ILE A 207 -3.27 -7.09 2.03
N GLU A 208 -3.70 -7.79 3.08
CA GLU A 208 -5.12 -8.09 3.33
C GLU A 208 -5.94 -6.80 3.48
N ILE A 209 -5.47 -5.86 4.30
CA ILE A 209 -6.12 -4.57 4.52
C ILE A 209 -6.15 -3.75 3.23
N VAL A 210 -5.04 -3.72 2.48
CA VAL A 210 -4.93 -3.03 1.19
C VAL A 210 -5.92 -3.59 0.18
N SER A 211 -5.96 -4.90 -0.02
CA SER A 211 -6.89 -5.55 -0.95
C SER A 211 -8.35 -5.30 -0.56
N SER A 212 -8.67 -5.39 0.74
CA SER A 212 -10.02 -5.09 1.26
C SER A 212 -10.41 -3.63 1.03
N ALA A 213 -9.50 -2.69 1.31
CA ALA A 213 -9.74 -1.26 1.13
C ALA A 213 -9.91 -0.88 -0.35
N LEU A 214 -9.18 -1.53 -1.25
CA LEU A 214 -9.35 -1.36 -2.71
C LEU A 214 -10.68 -1.94 -3.17
N GLY A 215 -11.08 -3.13 -2.70
CA GLY A 215 -12.40 -3.72 -3.01
C GLY A 215 -13.56 -2.78 -2.64
N LYS A 216 -13.57 -2.29 -1.39
CA LYS A 216 -14.60 -1.33 -0.94
C LYS A 216 -14.59 -0.02 -1.72
N PHE A 217 -13.42 0.46 -2.11
CA PHE A 217 -13.32 1.64 -2.98
C PHE A 217 -13.95 1.36 -4.35
N MET A 218 -13.66 0.21 -4.95
CA MET A 218 -14.21 -0.18 -6.24
C MET A 218 -15.73 -0.26 -6.18
N ASP A 219 -16.31 -0.87 -5.15
CA ASP A 219 -17.77 -0.93 -4.95
C ASP A 219 -18.41 0.47 -4.93
N GLY A 220 -17.79 1.41 -4.21
CA GLY A 220 -18.20 2.82 -4.21
C GLY A 220 -18.05 3.47 -5.59
N PHE A 221 -16.98 3.15 -6.31
CA PHE A 221 -16.73 3.69 -7.65
C PHE A 221 -17.69 3.13 -8.71
N TYR A 222 -18.05 1.84 -8.65
CA TYR A 222 -19.12 1.27 -9.47
C TYR A 222 -20.44 2.02 -9.29
N THR A 223 -20.76 2.40 -8.05
CA THR A 223 -21.95 3.20 -7.75
C THR A 223 -21.90 4.56 -8.48
N VAL A 224 -20.73 5.20 -8.52
CA VAL A 224 -20.52 6.46 -9.25
C VAL A 224 -20.63 6.29 -10.77
N VAL A 225 -20.06 5.23 -11.33
CA VAL A 225 -20.16 4.93 -12.76
C VAL A 225 -21.62 4.65 -13.16
N ASN A 226 -22.34 3.91 -12.31
CA ASN A 226 -23.74 3.61 -12.51
C ASN A 226 -24.61 4.86 -12.40
N PHE A 227 -24.27 5.82 -11.52
CA PHE A 227 -24.93 7.12 -11.49
C PHE A 227 -24.91 7.81 -12.85
N PHE A 228 -23.76 7.92 -13.52
CA PHE A 228 -23.70 8.54 -14.85
C PHE A 228 -24.46 7.75 -15.92
N THR A 229 -24.53 6.43 -15.77
CA THR A 229 -25.30 5.57 -16.68
C THR A 229 -26.80 5.79 -16.50
N THR A 230 -27.29 5.76 -15.27
CA THR A 230 -28.72 5.91 -14.93
C THR A 230 -29.19 7.33 -15.19
N ILE A 231 -28.52 8.33 -14.61
CA ILE A 231 -28.92 9.74 -14.76
C ILE A 231 -28.72 10.23 -16.19
N GLY A 232 -27.62 9.83 -16.85
CA GLY A 232 -27.41 10.15 -18.25
C GLY A 232 -28.49 9.56 -19.16
N GLY A 233 -28.87 8.29 -18.94
CA GLY A 233 -29.95 7.65 -19.67
C GLY A 233 -31.30 8.35 -19.46
N GLU A 234 -31.60 8.71 -18.21
CA GLU A 234 -32.86 9.37 -17.84
C GLU A 234 -32.97 10.78 -18.42
N ILE A 235 -31.90 11.58 -18.35
CA ILE A 235 -31.86 12.92 -18.94
C ILE A 235 -32.01 12.85 -20.47
N ILE A 236 -31.34 11.89 -21.13
CA ILE A 236 -31.51 11.69 -22.58
C ILE A 236 -32.95 11.26 -22.93
N ARG A 237 -33.58 10.43 -22.09
CA ARG A 237 -34.99 10.01 -22.27
C ARG A 237 -35.91 11.23 -22.21
N LEU A 238 -35.77 12.05 -21.17
CA LEU A 238 -36.55 13.27 -20.99
C LEU A 238 -36.31 14.28 -22.13
N MET A 239 -35.08 14.34 -22.67
CA MET A 239 -34.74 15.23 -23.80
C MET A 239 -35.55 14.87 -25.04
N LYS A 240 -35.68 13.58 -25.35
CA LYS A 240 -36.43 13.10 -26.52
C LYS A 240 -37.92 13.39 -26.41
N LEU A 241 -38.45 13.43 -25.19
CA LEU A 241 -39.86 13.74 -24.91
C LEU A 241 -40.12 15.26 -24.95
N GLY A 242 -39.08 16.08 -24.75
CA GLY A 242 -39.17 17.53 -24.84
C GLY A 242 -40.19 18.14 -23.87
N ARG A 243 -40.75 19.29 -24.24
CA ARG A 243 -41.77 19.99 -23.43
C ARG A 243 -43.10 19.24 -23.30
N ALA A 244 -43.32 18.14 -24.03
CA ALA A 244 -44.52 17.31 -23.87
C ALA A 244 -44.61 16.66 -22.47
N LYS A 245 -43.49 16.64 -21.73
CA LYS A 245 -43.39 16.15 -20.35
C LYS A 245 -42.78 17.20 -19.42
N ASP A 246 -43.09 18.49 -19.61
CA ASP A 246 -42.55 19.60 -18.80
C ASP A 246 -42.75 19.37 -17.29
N GLN A 247 -43.91 18.82 -16.89
CA GLN A 247 -44.18 18.50 -15.48
C GLN A 247 -43.23 17.42 -14.91
N GLU A 248 -42.85 16.42 -15.71
CA GLU A 248 -41.91 15.37 -15.32
C GLU A 248 -40.49 15.97 -15.17
N LEU A 249 -40.07 16.81 -16.12
CA LEU A 249 -38.81 17.55 -16.06
C LEU A 249 -38.71 18.45 -14.83
N ARG A 250 -39.78 19.20 -14.50
CA ARG A 250 -39.87 20.00 -13.27
C ARG A 250 -39.72 19.14 -12.02
N THR A 251 -40.38 17.99 -11.99
CA THR A 251 -40.29 17.05 -10.87
C THR A 251 -38.85 16.54 -10.68
N HIS A 252 -38.18 16.14 -11.77
CA HIS A 252 -36.76 15.74 -11.71
C HIS A 252 -35.84 16.88 -11.27
N PHE A 253 -36.08 18.10 -11.76
CA PHE A 253 -35.31 19.28 -11.37
C PHE A 253 -35.41 19.53 -9.86
N GLU A 254 -36.62 19.51 -9.28
CA GLU A 254 -36.81 19.72 -7.85
C GLU A 254 -36.14 18.62 -7.01
N VAL A 255 -36.21 17.35 -7.44
CA VAL A 255 -35.50 16.25 -6.77
C VAL A 255 -33.98 16.46 -6.81
N PHE A 256 -33.41 16.83 -7.95
CA PHE A 256 -31.97 17.09 -8.04
C PHE A 256 -31.55 18.31 -7.23
N LYS A 257 -32.38 19.37 -7.21
CA LYS A 257 -32.16 20.57 -6.42
C LYS A 257 -32.15 20.29 -4.93
N GLU A 258 -33.10 19.48 -4.45
CA GLU A 258 -33.13 19.03 -3.05
C GLU A 258 -31.86 18.26 -2.67
N LYS A 259 -31.38 17.36 -3.55
CA LYS A 259 -30.19 16.52 -3.27
C LYS A 259 -28.85 17.21 -3.56
N ALA A 260 -28.83 18.30 -4.32
CA ALA A 260 -27.60 18.93 -4.80
C ALA A 260 -26.65 19.29 -3.65
N LYS A 261 -27.17 19.88 -2.57
CA LYS A 261 -26.36 20.34 -1.43
C LYS A 261 -25.63 19.19 -0.75
N ASP A 262 -26.30 18.07 -0.53
CA ASP A 262 -25.73 16.90 0.16
C ASP A 262 -24.72 16.15 -0.70
N ILE A 263 -25.02 15.98 -1.99
CA ILE A 263 -24.10 15.34 -2.93
C ILE A 263 -22.84 16.21 -3.11
N LYS A 264 -22.99 17.53 -3.28
CA LYS A 264 -21.85 18.45 -3.36
C LYS A 264 -21.00 18.44 -2.09
N ARG A 265 -21.63 18.38 -0.90
CA ARG A 265 -20.90 18.23 0.37
C ARG A 265 -20.08 16.94 0.37
N SER A 266 -20.67 15.83 -0.05
CA SER A 266 -19.98 14.53 -0.14
C SER A 266 -18.81 14.58 -1.13
N CYS A 267 -19.01 15.16 -2.32
CA CYS A 267 -17.93 15.35 -3.30
C CYS A 267 -16.80 16.22 -2.74
N ARG A 268 -17.10 17.32 -2.03
CA ARG A 268 -16.07 18.17 -1.38
C ARG A 268 -15.29 17.41 -0.33
N ASN A 269 -15.94 16.59 0.49
CA ASN A 269 -15.26 15.77 1.49
C ASN A 269 -14.31 14.78 0.82
N ILE A 270 -14.74 14.13 -0.26
CA ILE A 270 -13.91 13.20 -1.03
C ILE A 270 -12.72 13.94 -1.68
N ILE A 271 -12.95 15.10 -2.29
CA ILE A 271 -11.87 15.90 -2.89
C ILE A 271 -10.89 16.37 -1.80
N GLY A 272 -11.39 16.76 -0.63
CA GLY A 272 -10.59 17.23 0.50
C GLY A 272 -9.64 16.19 1.10
N ILE A 273 -9.92 14.89 0.93
CA ILE A 273 -8.99 13.82 1.36
C ILE A 273 -7.91 13.48 0.32
N VAL A 274 -8.06 13.90 -0.94
CA VAL A 274 -7.11 13.58 -2.02
C VAL A 274 -5.68 14.07 -1.73
N PRO A 275 -5.45 15.28 -1.19
CA PRO A 275 -4.10 15.72 -0.83
C PRO A 275 -3.41 14.79 0.17
N ASN A 276 -4.13 14.32 1.19
CA ASN A 276 -3.59 13.40 2.19
C ASN A 276 -3.23 12.05 1.57
N ILE A 277 -4.07 11.55 0.66
CA ILE A 277 -3.81 10.32 -0.09
C ILE A 277 -2.54 10.51 -0.94
N LYS A 278 -2.42 11.63 -1.67
CA LYS A 278 -1.23 11.93 -2.48
C LYS A 278 0.03 12.01 -1.61
N SER A 279 -0.04 12.67 -0.46
CA SER A 279 1.07 12.78 0.49
C SER A 279 1.56 11.42 0.99
N ASP A 280 0.66 10.47 1.26
CA ASP A 280 1.08 9.13 1.66
C ASP A 280 1.86 8.41 0.55
N PHE A 281 1.42 8.53 -0.71
CA PHE A 281 2.12 7.91 -1.84
C PHE A 281 3.46 8.56 -2.16
N VAL A 282 3.58 9.88 -1.96
CA VAL A 282 4.84 10.61 -2.12
C VAL A 282 5.89 10.13 -1.10
N ALA A 283 5.46 9.66 0.07
CA ALA A 283 6.37 9.10 1.08
C ALA A 283 6.93 7.71 0.69
N ILE A 284 6.43 7.08 -0.37
CA ILE A 284 6.92 5.79 -0.84
C ILE A 284 8.23 6.00 -1.63
N PRO A 285 9.33 5.32 -1.28
CA PRO A 285 10.59 5.42 -2.01
C PRO A 285 10.40 5.10 -3.50
N THR A 286 10.94 5.95 -4.38
CA THR A 286 10.84 5.78 -5.84
C THR A 286 12.22 5.80 -6.51
N GLU A 287 12.53 4.77 -7.30
CA GLU A 287 13.73 4.68 -8.14
C GLU A 287 13.41 4.96 -9.62
N ASP A 288 14.42 5.33 -10.43
CA ASP A 288 14.22 5.62 -11.86
C ASP A 288 13.66 4.44 -12.66
N LYS A 289 14.05 3.21 -12.30
CA LYS A 289 13.53 1.98 -12.93
C LYS A 289 12.02 1.83 -12.73
N GLU A 290 11.47 2.39 -11.65
CA GLU A 290 10.05 2.31 -11.35
C GLU A 290 9.24 3.33 -12.16
N ARG A 291 9.82 4.48 -12.50
CA ARG A 291 9.17 5.45 -13.40
C ARG A 291 8.89 4.80 -14.76
N LEU A 292 9.87 4.08 -15.31
CA LEU A 292 9.71 3.34 -16.56
C LEU A 292 8.64 2.25 -16.44
N TYR A 293 8.64 1.50 -15.33
CA TYR A 293 7.61 0.50 -15.05
C TYR A 293 6.21 1.10 -15.02
N VAL A 294 6.03 2.20 -14.28
CA VAL A 294 4.74 2.89 -14.15
C VAL A 294 4.24 3.35 -15.51
N HIS A 295 5.10 4.02 -16.29
CA HIS A 295 4.74 4.47 -17.63
C HIS A 295 4.32 3.30 -18.53
N LYS A 296 5.12 2.24 -18.58
CA LYS A 296 4.81 1.04 -19.38
C LYS A 296 3.47 0.44 -18.97
N ARG A 297 3.24 0.29 -17.66
CA ARG A 297 2.01 -0.33 -17.15
C ARG A 297 0.76 0.48 -17.49
N VAL A 298 0.82 1.81 -17.40
CA VAL A 298 -0.28 2.70 -17.80
C VAL A 298 -0.57 2.58 -19.30
N GLN A 299 0.46 2.49 -20.15
CA GLN A 299 0.28 2.27 -21.59
C GLN A 299 -0.32 0.90 -21.91
N GLU A 300 0.08 -0.16 -21.21
CA GLU A 300 -0.52 -1.49 -21.36
C GLU A 300 -2.03 -1.47 -21.07
N ILE A 301 -2.43 -0.83 -19.96
CA ILE A 301 -3.84 -0.67 -19.57
C ILE A 301 -4.59 0.13 -20.65
N LYS A 302 -4.03 1.24 -21.11
CA LYS A 302 -4.60 2.05 -22.19
C LYS A 302 -4.83 1.22 -23.46
N ASN A 303 -3.79 0.52 -23.91
CA ASN A 303 -3.83 -0.24 -25.16
C ASN A 303 -4.81 -1.41 -25.08
N SER A 304 -4.87 -2.09 -23.93
CA SER A 304 -5.85 -3.16 -23.71
C SER A 304 -7.29 -2.61 -23.75
N PHE A 305 -7.55 -1.47 -23.11
CA PHE A 305 -8.86 -0.81 -23.16
C PHE A 305 -9.26 -0.42 -24.59
N LEU A 306 -8.34 0.20 -25.35
CA LEU A 306 -8.60 0.64 -26.72
C LEU A 306 -8.75 -0.50 -27.72
N HIS A 307 -8.12 -1.64 -27.46
CA HIS A 307 -8.37 -2.84 -28.26
C HIS A 307 -9.83 -3.29 -28.15
N MET A 308 -10.43 -3.16 -26.97
CA MET A 308 -11.84 -3.50 -26.72
C MET A 308 -12.82 -2.35 -27.08
N ASN A 309 -12.37 -1.09 -27.07
CA ASN A 309 -13.20 0.10 -27.24
C ASN A 309 -12.45 1.15 -28.11
N PRO A 310 -12.25 0.89 -29.41
CA PRO A 310 -11.42 1.76 -30.27
C PRO A 310 -11.98 3.19 -30.41
N GLU A 311 -13.28 3.37 -30.30
CA GLU A 311 -13.97 4.67 -30.35
C GLU A 311 -13.64 5.59 -29.17
N MET A 312 -13.09 5.04 -28.08
CA MET A 312 -12.79 5.77 -26.84
C MET A 312 -11.39 6.43 -26.85
N SER A 313 -10.68 6.45 -27.97
CA SER A 313 -9.32 7.00 -28.08
C SER A 313 -9.19 8.42 -27.49
N ASN A 314 -10.09 9.33 -27.87
CA ASN A 314 -10.09 10.71 -27.36
C ASN A 314 -10.34 10.78 -25.85
N VAL A 315 -11.23 9.91 -25.33
CA VAL A 315 -11.54 9.82 -23.90
C VAL A 315 -10.32 9.35 -23.12
N THR A 316 -9.64 8.30 -23.60
CA THR A 316 -8.42 7.80 -22.95
C THR A 316 -7.32 8.84 -22.94
N ALA A 317 -7.10 9.56 -24.06
CA ALA A 317 -6.12 10.63 -24.15
C ALA A 317 -6.42 11.75 -23.15
N PHE A 318 -7.67 12.20 -23.07
CA PHE A 318 -8.09 13.23 -22.12
C PHE A 318 -7.88 12.80 -20.66
N VAL A 319 -8.27 11.58 -20.31
CA VAL A 319 -8.11 11.08 -18.93
C VAL A 319 -6.63 10.96 -18.57
N LEU A 320 -5.80 10.43 -19.47
CA LEU A 320 -4.37 10.27 -19.23
C LEU A 320 -3.61 11.61 -19.20
N ASP A 321 -4.05 12.61 -19.96
CA ASP A 321 -3.57 13.98 -19.83
C ASP A 321 -3.80 14.52 -18.40
N LYS A 322 -4.94 14.20 -17.78
CA LYS A 322 -5.21 14.58 -16.38
C LYS A 322 -4.48 13.72 -15.35
N CYS A 323 -4.08 12.50 -15.73
CA CYS A 323 -3.16 11.69 -14.95
C CYS A 323 -1.69 12.12 -15.09
N SER A 324 -1.38 13.05 -16.01
CA SER A 324 -0.04 13.22 -16.56
C SER A 324 1.06 13.21 -15.50
N LEU A 325 2.07 12.42 -15.82
CA LEU A 325 3.31 12.13 -15.08
C LEU A 325 4.16 13.38 -14.78
N THR A 326 3.66 14.60 -15.04
CA THR A 326 4.31 15.86 -14.67
C THR A 326 4.45 16.03 -13.16
N ASN A 327 3.66 15.33 -12.34
CA ASN A 327 3.89 15.28 -10.88
C ASN A 327 5.08 14.41 -10.45
N PHE A 328 5.79 13.74 -11.37
CA PHE A 328 7.08 13.10 -11.06
C PHE A 328 8.28 14.03 -11.21
N SER A 329 8.10 15.30 -11.59
CA SER A 329 9.10 16.33 -11.27
C SER A 329 9.01 16.62 -9.78
N PHE A 330 9.68 15.80 -8.97
CA PHE A 330 10.16 16.25 -7.67
C PHE A 330 11.10 17.42 -7.95
N GLU A 331 10.58 18.64 -7.92
CA GLU A 331 11.42 19.79 -7.62
C GLU A 331 12.18 19.42 -6.35
N HIS A 332 13.50 19.32 -6.47
CA HIS A 332 14.40 19.24 -5.34
C HIS A 332 14.23 20.54 -4.56
N SER A 333 13.25 20.60 -3.66
CA SER A 333 13.33 21.53 -2.55
C SER A 333 14.47 21.03 -1.67
N HIS A 334 15.65 21.57 -1.94
CA HIS A 334 16.65 21.80 -0.90
C HIS A 334 15.95 22.53 0.25
N VAL A 335 15.38 21.78 1.17
CA VAL A 335 15.09 22.27 2.50
C VAL A 335 16.45 22.39 3.17
N ASN A 336 17.09 23.55 2.97
CA ASN A 336 18.10 24.03 3.91
C ASN A 336 17.40 24.12 5.26
N VAL A 337 17.66 23.13 6.11
CA VAL A 337 17.38 23.24 7.54
C VAL A 337 18.54 24.06 8.11
N GLU A 338 18.39 25.38 8.08
CA GLU A 338 18.97 26.23 9.12
C GLU A 338 17.91 26.35 10.22
N TYR A 339 18.18 25.72 11.36
CA TYR A 339 18.10 26.31 12.71
C TYR A 339 18.93 25.46 13.67
#